data_AF-A0A7W0UL89-F1
#
_entry.id   AF-A0A7W0UL89-F1
#
_cell.length_a   1.000
_cell.length_b   1.000
_cell.length_c   1.000
_cell.angle_alpha   90.00
_cell.angle_beta   90.00
_cell.angle_gamma   90.00
#
_symmetry.space_group_name_H-M   'P 1'
#
loop_
_entity.id
_entity.type
_entity.pdbx_description
1 polymer ?
#
loop_
_entity_poly.entity_id
_entity_poly.type
_entity_poly.pdbx_seq_one_letter_code
_entity_poly.pdbx_strand_id
1 'polypeptide(L)'
;PMNCPFHVLIYRSRTRSYKQLPIRLSELGTVYRFERSGTVHGLLRARGLTQDDSHIFCRRDQVVDEMVEVIDFLRELYGIFGLGPDRVRFSTKPDDAVGAPELWDLAEAAIPEALEKAGIDYEVDPGDGSFYGPKIDIDVRDAIGRYWQLCTVQVDFQLPEFFDIEYTDEHGQRVRPVMIHRALYGAIERFTGVLVEHFAGAFPTWLAPVQVVAIPIADRHMAYASEVISKLVAAGVRAEVDDSDDTMGAKIRRNQMQKVPYMLIVGDAEATAGTVSIRPRSGKERRDVAVQEFVSTVSDEIAAKRLELSY
;
A
#
# COMPACT_ATOMS: atom_id res chain seq x y z
N PRO A 1 -16.79 -4.27 -13.33
CA PRO A 1 -16.47 -3.09 -12.48
C PRO A 1 -15.89 -3.45 -11.09
N MET A 2 -16.03 -4.70 -10.61
CA MET A 2 -15.56 -5.18 -9.31
C MET A 2 -15.14 -6.66 -9.40
N ASN A 3 -14.32 -7.15 -8.46
CA ASN A 3 -13.82 -8.53 -8.47
C ASN A 3 -14.70 -9.52 -7.68
N CYS A 4 -15.60 -9.02 -6.80
CA CYS A 4 -16.42 -9.84 -5.90
C CYS A 4 -17.10 -11.06 -6.55
N PRO A 5 -17.78 -10.97 -7.72
CA PRO A 5 -18.44 -12.13 -8.32
C PRO A 5 -17.47 -13.27 -8.66
N PHE A 6 -16.24 -12.94 -9.10
CA PHE A 6 -15.24 -13.94 -9.45
C PHE A 6 -14.76 -14.70 -8.21
N HIS A 7 -14.55 -13.99 -7.09
CA HIS A 7 -14.16 -14.61 -5.82
C HIS A 7 -15.29 -15.47 -5.24
N VAL A 8 -16.54 -15.07 -5.43
CA VAL A 8 -17.71 -15.90 -5.09
C VAL A 8 -17.73 -17.20 -5.90
N LEU A 9 -17.42 -17.15 -7.21
CA LEU A 9 -17.31 -18.37 -8.03
C LEU A 9 -16.15 -19.28 -7.57
N ILE A 10 -15.01 -18.70 -7.18
CA ILE A 10 -13.89 -19.45 -6.59
C ILE A 10 -14.33 -20.11 -5.27
N TYR A 11 -15.05 -19.39 -4.41
CA TYR A 11 -15.61 -19.95 -3.18
C TYR A 11 -16.53 -21.14 -3.49
N ARG A 12 -17.45 -20.97 -4.43
CA ARG A 12 -18.46 -21.96 -4.85
C ARG A 12 -17.88 -23.19 -5.55
N SER A 13 -16.66 -23.12 -6.09
CA SER A 13 -16.03 -24.21 -6.86
C SER A 13 -15.94 -25.56 -6.14
N ARG A 14 -16.07 -25.59 -4.80
CA ARG A 14 -16.15 -26.80 -3.99
C ARG A 14 -16.95 -26.57 -2.72
N THR A 15 -17.47 -27.65 -2.16
CA THR A 15 -18.15 -27.65 -0.86
C THR A 15 -17.22 -27.13 0.24
N ARG A 16 -17.77 -26.33 1.16
CA ARG A 16 -17.05 -25.74 2.30
C ARG A 16 -17.58 -26.27 3.62
N SER A 17 -16.70 -26.50 4.58
CA SER A 17 -17.03 -26.82 5.98
C SER A 17 -16.75 -25.60 6.87
N TYR A 18 -17.52 -25.43 7.94
CA TYR A 18 -17.32 -24.39 8.95
C TYR A 18 -15.89 -24.36 9.53
N LYS A 19 -15.21 -25.51 9.58
CA LYS A 19 -13.82 -25.65 10.03
C LYS A 19 -12.80 -24.97 9.12
N GLN A 20 -13.17 -24.68 7.88
CA GLN A 20 -12.31 -23.98 6.92
C GLN A 20 -12.48 -22.47 6.97
N LEU A 21 -13.53 -21.97 7.64
CA LEU A 21 -13.80 -20.54 7.76
C LEU A 21 -13.02 -19.97 8.95
N PRO A 22 -12.38 -18.79 8.80
CA PRO A 22 -12.52 -17.85 7.68
C PRO A 22 -11.65 -18.20 6.46
N ILE A 23 -12.17 -18.01 5.25
CA ILE A 23 -11.43 -18.12 3.98
C ILE A 23 -11.18 -16.72 3.44
N ARG A 24 -9.93 -16.35 3.22
CA ARG A 24 -9.54 -15.04 2.69
C ARG A 24 -9.02 -15.20 1.27
N LEU A 25 -9.78 -14.73 0.27
CA LEU A 25 -9.33 -14.68 -1.12
C LEU A 25 -8.82 -13.28 -1.40
N SER A 26 -7.59 -13.15 -1.89
CA SER A 26 -6.97 -11.85 -2.19
C SER A 26 -6.42 -11.85 -3.62
N GLU A 27 -6.55 -10.71 -4.30
CA GLU A 27 -6.14 -10.54 -5.69
C GLU A 27 -5.71 -9.09 -5.94
N LEU A 28 -4.62 -8.89 -6.69
CA LEU A 28 -4.38 -7.59 -7.34
C LEU A 28 -5.26 -7.52 -8.59
N GLY A 29 -6.56 -7.28 -8.38
CA GLY A 29 -7.58 -7.39 -9.41
C GLY A 29 -7.75 -6.11 -10.20
N THR A 30 -7.50 -6.17 -11.52
CA THR A 30 -7.73 -5.04 -12.42
C THR A 30 -9.20 -4.93 -12.79
N VAL A 31 -9.78 -3.76 -12.54
CA VAL A 31 -11.16 -3.45 -12.89
C VAL A 31 -11.25 -2.18 -13.74
N TYR A 32 -12.35 -2.08 -14.48
CA TYR A 32 -12.67 -0.91 -15.28
C TYR A 32 -13.98 -0.27 -14.80
N ARG A 33 -13.96 1.05 -14.67
CA ARG A 33 -15.11 1.89 -14.32
C ARG A 33 -15.27 2.96 -15.39
N PHE A 34 -16.50 3.14 -15.88
CA PHE A 34 -16.80 4.13 -16.91
C PHE A 34 -16.97 5.52 -16.28
N GLU A 35 -15.87 6.09 -15.79
CA GLU A 35 -15.83 7.43 -15.23
C GLU A 35 -16.12 8.49 -16.31
N ARG A 36 -16.88 9.52 -15.93
CA ARG A 36 -17.16 10.68 -16.80
C ARG A 36 -15.83 11.30 -17.23
N SER A 37 -15.69 11.67 -18.49
CA SER A 37 -14.42 12.18 -19.03
C SER A 37 -13.88 13.38 -18.25
N GLY A 38 -14.77 14.26 -17.77
CA GLY A 38 -14.41 15.44 -16.97
C GLY A 38 -13.99 15.17 -15.53
N THR A 39 -14.08 13.91 -15.04
CA THR A 39 -13.69 13.56 -13.66
C THR A 39 -12.38 12.78 -13.58
N VAL A 40 -11.84 12.32 -14.71
CA VAL A 40 -10.55 11.60 -14.75
C VAL A 40 -9.42 12.57 -14.40
N HIS A 41 -8.54 12.16 -13.48
CA HIS A 41 -7.46 13.00 -12.97
C HIS A 41 -6.23 12.17 -12.59
N GLY A 42 -5.23 12.14 -13.48
CA GLY A 42 -3.95 11.49 -13.27
C GLY A 42 -4.10 10.06 -12.71
N LEU A 43 -3.36 9.77 -11.64
CA LEU A 43 -3.44 8.50 -10.89
C LEU A 43 -4.56 8.46 -9.85
N LEU A 44 -5.10 9.62 -9.45
CA LEU A 44 -6.05 9.74 -8.34
C LEU A 44 -7.46 9.28 -8.73
N ARG A 45 -7.82 9.45 -10.01
CA ARG A 45 -9.10 9.01 -10.59
C ARG A 45 -8.91 8.53 -12.02
N ALA A 46 -8.82 7.22 -12.20
CA ALA A 46 -8.61 6.54 -13.47
C ALA A 46 -9.80 5.64 -13.85
N ARG A 47 -9.87 5.27 -15.14
CA ARG A 47 -10.90 4.33 -15.66
C ARG A 47 -10.50 2.87 -15.52
N GLY A 48 -9.22 2.56 -15.68
CA GLY A 48 -8.65 1.26 -15.37
C GLY A 48 -7.83 1.41 -14.11
N LEU A 49 -8.04 0.51 -13.15
CA LEU A 49 -7.36 0.54 -11.86
C LEU A 49 -7.17 -0.88 -11.35
N THR A 50 -6.10 -1.10 -10.59
CA THR A 50 -5.82 -2.38 -9.92
C THR A 50 -6.00 -2.20 -8.43
N GLN A 51 -6.82 -3.04 -7.80
CA GLN A 51 -7.05 -2.98 -6.36
C GLN A 51 -6.38 -4.15 -5.66
N ASP A 52 -5.91 -3.95 -4.43
CA ASP A 52 -5.51 -5.02 -3.50
C ASP A 52 -6.71 -5.72 -2.87
N ASP A 53 -7.66 -6.07 -3.74
CA ASP A 53 -8.99 -6.50 -3.39
C ASP A 53 -8.97 -7.85 -2.69
N SER A 54 -9.82 -8.00 -1.68
CA SER A 54 -9.90 -9.22 -0.91
C SER A 54 -11.32 -9.43 -0.40
N HIS A 55 -11.75 -10.68 -0.48
CA HIS A 55 -13.06 -11.14 -0.01
C HIS A 55 -12.86 -12.23 1.05
N ILE A 56 -13.26 -11.92 2.27
CA ILE A 56 -13.20 -12.84 3.41
C ILE A 56 -14.57 -13.46 3.57
N PHE A 57 -14.64 -14.78 3.43
CA PHE A 57 -15.84 -15.57 3.71
C PHE A 57 -15.70 -16.12 5.12
N CYS A 58 -16.56 -15.69 6.03
CA CYS A 58 -16.51 -16.06 7.44
C CYS A 58 -17.89 -16.46 7.95
N ARG A 59 -17.93 -17.06 9.15
CA ARG A 59 -19.19 -17.29 9.86
C ARG A 59 -19.64 -15.99 10.52
N ARG A 60 -20.94 -15.91 10.86
CA ARG A 60 -21.52 -14.73 11.54
C ARG A 60 -20.82 -14.42 12.85
N ASP A 61 -20.46 -15.43 13.64
CA ASP A 61 -19.74 -15.29 14.91
C ASP A 61 -18.29 -14.80 14.75
N GLN A 62 -17.74 -14.79 13.52
CA GLN A 62 -16.36 -14.39 13.25
C GLN A 62 -16.24 -12.97 12.67
N VAL A 63 -17.36 -12.31 12.32
CA VAL A 63 -17.35 -11.04 11.56
C VAL A 63 -16.56 -9.95 12.30
N VAL A 64 -16.85 -9.75 13.59
CA VAL A 64 -16.21 -8.71 14.41
C VAL A 64 -14.71 -8.96 14.52
N ASP A 65 -14.30 -10.19 14.81
CA ASP A 65 -12.88 -10.55 14.93
C ASP A 65 -12.13 -10.35 13.60
N GLU A 66 -12.71 -10.77 12.48
CA GLU A 66 -12.11 -10.56 11.16
C GLU A 66 -11.96 -9.08 10.79
N MET A 67 -12.92 -8.25 11.19
CA MET A 67 -12.84 -6.80 10.97
C MET A 67 -11.74 -6.15 11.82
N VAL A 68 -11.60 -6.55 13.09
CA VAL A 68 -10.51 -6.08 13.96
C VAL A 68 -9.16 -6.44 13.36
N GLU A 69 -8.98 -7.69 12.92
CA GLU A 69 -7.74 -8.13 12.26
C GLU A 69 -7.43 -7.32 10.98
N VAL A 70 -8.45 -6.98 10.18
CA VAL A 70 -8.28 -6.13 8.99
C VAL A 70 -7.86 -4.71 9.37
N ILE A 71 -8.43 -4.15 10.43
CA ILE A 71 -8.10 -2.81 10.95
C ILE A 71 -6.67 -2.77 11.51
N ASP A 72 -6.26 -3.79 12.27
CA ASP A 72 -4.90 -3.86 12.81
C ASP A 72 -3.87 -4.06 11.70
N PHE A 73 -4.18 -4.88 10.70
CA PHE A 73 -3.32 -5.02 9.52
C PHE A 73 -3.20 -3.70 8.74
N LEU A 74 -4.28 -2.93 8.63
CA LEU A 74 -4.24 -1.60 8.02
C LEU A 74 -3.30 -0.66 8.78
N ARG A 75 -3.35 -0.64 10.12
CA ARG A 75 -2.47 0.20 10.95
C ARG A 75 -1.00 -0.15 10.74
N GLU A 76 -0.67 -1.44 10.72
CA GLU A 76 0.70 -1.90 10.41
C GLU A 76 1.11 -1.46 9.00
N LEU A 77 0.23 -1.71 8.02
CA LEU A 77 0.48 -1.39 6.62
C LEU A 77 0.75 0.11 6.41
N TYR A 78 -0.12 0.97 6.96
CA TYR A 78 0.02 2.42 6.83
C TYR A 78 1.23 2.94 7.61
N GLY A 79 1.52 2.37 8.78
CA GLY A 79 2.71 2.70 9.58
C GLY A 79 4.01 2.54 8.80
N ILE A 80 4.11 1.54 7.92
CA ILE A 80 5.28 1.35 7.02
C ILE A 80 5.53 2.58 6.13
N PHE A 81 4.48 3.29 5.72
CA PHE A 81 4.58 4.48 4.87
C PHE A 81 4.60 5.78 5.68
N GLY A 82 4.56 5.73 7.01
CA GLY A 82 4.38 6.92 7.84
C GLY A 82 2.97 7.52 7.75
N LEU A 83 2.00 6.71 7.33
CA LEU A 83 0.59 7.06 7.27
C LEU A 83 -0.16 6.50 8.48
N GLY A 84 -1.34 7.04 8.75
CA GLY A 84 -2.25 6.51 9.76
C GLY A 84 -3.70 6.69 9.35
N PRO A 85 -4.63 5.94 9.97
CA PRO A 85 -6.06 6.20 9.84
C PRO A 85 -6.36 7.54 10.53
N ASP A 86 -6.44 8.62 9.76
CA ASP A 86 -6.62 9.98 10.29
C ASP A 86 -8.11 10.26 10.53
N ARG A 87 -8.96 9.87 9.58
CA ARG A 87 -10.41 9.97 9.69
C ARG A 87 -11.06 8.66 9.29
N VAL A 88 -11.85 8.09 10.20
CA VAL A 88 -12.60 6.84 9.99
C VAL A 88 -14.08 7.15 10.00
N ARG A 89 -14.79 6.71 8.95
CA ARG A 89 -16.22 6.95 8.77
C ARG A 89 -16.97 5.63 8.70
N PHE A 90 -18.00 5.50 9.52
CA PHE A 90 -18.97 4.41 9.45
C PHE A 90 -20.16 4.86 8.61
N SER A 91 -20.23 4.38 7.38
CA SER A 91 -21.30 4.71 6.45
C SER A 91 -22.46 3.71 6.57
N THR A 92 -23.64 4.21 6.95
CA THR A 92 -24.84 3.40 7.22
C THR A 92 -25.72 3.22 5.97
N LYS A 93 -26.79 2.45 6.10
CA LYS A 93 -27.72 2.04 5.04
C LYS A 93 -28.22 3.21 4.18
N PRO A 94 -28.00 3.17 2.84
CA PRO A 94 -28.53 4.16 1.92
C PRO A 94 -30.02 3.92 1.59
N ASP A 95 -30.66 4.91 0.98
CA ASP A 95 -32.07 4.83 0.55
C ASP A 95 -32.32 3.75 -0.53
N ASP A 96 -31.32 3.47 -1.36
CA ASP A 96 -31.37 2.47 -2.45
C ASP A 96 -30.84 1.09 -2.04
N ALA A 97 -30.76 0.83 -0.72
CA ALA A 97 -30.30 -0.44 -0.16
C ALA A 97 -31.12 -1.65 -0.63
N VAL A 98 -30.44 -2.75 -0.93
CA VAL A 98 -31.05 -4.03 -1.31
C VAL A 98 -31.00 -5.04 -0.17
N GLY A 99 -31.92 -6.01 -0.23
CA GLY A 99 -32.01 -7.16 0.65
C GLY A 99 -32.74 -6.92 1.98
N ALA A 100 -32.75 -7.95 2.82
CA ALA A 100 -33.63 -7.99 3.99
C ALA A 100 -33.21 -6.98 5.08
N PRO A 101 -34.15 -6.26 5.73
CA PRO A 101 -33.84 -5.32 6.81
C PRO A 101 -33.02 -5.95 7.95
N GLU A 102 -33.32 -7.20 8.29
CA GLU A 102 -32.66 -7.90 9.40
C GLU A 102 -31.17 -8.15 9.14
N LEU A 103 -30.78 -8.32 7.87
CA LEU A 103 -29.37 -8.47 7.48
C LEU A 103 -28.62 -7.14 7.59
N TRP A 104 -29.31 -6.02 7.35
CA TRP A 104 -28.74 -4.69 7.55
C TRP A 104 -28.51 -4.39 9.02
N ASP A 105 -29.48 -4.70 9.88
CA ASP A 105 -29.35 -4.50 11.33
C ASP A 105 -28.15 -5.28 11.90
N LEU A 106 -27.94 -6.52 11.43
CA LEU A 106 -26.77 -7.33 11.79
C LEU A 106 -25.45 -6.71 11.32
N ALA A 107 -25.41 -6.20 10.08
CA ALA A 107 -24.21 -5.60 9.52
C ALA A 107 -23.85 -4.27 10.21
N GLU A 108 -24.86 -3.45 10.50
CA GLU A 108 -24.68 -2.16 11.17
C GLU A 108 -24.36 -2.30 12.65
N ALA A 109 -24.77 -3.40 13.31
CA ALA A 109 -24.35 -3.70 14.67
C ALA A 109 -22.88 -4.16 14.75
N ALA A 110 -22.40 -4.92 13.76
CA ALA A 110 -21.05 -5.48 13.78
C ALA A 110 -19.94 -4.43 13.59
N ILE A 111 -20.19 -3.36 12.84
CA ILE A 111 -19.18 -2.32 12.55
C ILE A 111 -18.77 -1.52 13.80
N PRO A 112 -19.70 -0.92 14.57
CA PRO A 112 -19.37 -0.24 15.83
C PRO A 112 -18.64 -1.13 16.81
N GLU A 113 -19.09 -2.38 16.98
CA GLU A 113 -18.45 -3.34 17.89
C GLU A 113 -16.99 -3.60 17.49
N ALA A 114 -16.72 -3.79 16.20
CA ALA A 114 -15.37 -3.97 15.69
C ALA A 114 -14.49 -2.72 15.86
N LEU A 115 -15.03 -1.53 15.60
CA LEU A 115 -14.31 -0.26 15.76
C LEU A 115 -13.97 0.03 17.22
N GLU A 116 -14.93 -0.21 18.14
CA GLU A 116 -14.72 -0.07 19.59
C GLU A 116 -13.67 -1.06 20.10
N LYS A 117 -13.74 -2.33 19.67
CA LYS A 117 -12.77 -3.36 20.03
C LYS A 117 -11.36 -3.07 19.49
N ALA A 118 -11.27 -2.49 18.30
CA ALA A 118 -10.01 -2.03 17.72
C ALA A 118 -9.50 -0.71 18.35
N GLY A 119 -10.30 -0.04 19.19
CA GLY A 119 -9.97 1.25 19.78
C GLY A 119 -9.76 2.34 18.71
N ILE A 120 -10.64 2.41 17.71
CA ILE A 120 -10.66 3.45 16.69
C ILE A 120 -11.85 4.37 16.92
N ASP A 121 -11.57 5.67 17.04
CA ASP A 121 -12.60 6.70 16.97
C ASP A 121 -13.13 6.83 15.55
N TYR A 122 -14.44 6.98 15.41
CA TYR A 122 -15.09 7.07 14.11
C TYR A 122 -16.23 8.09 14.11
N GLU A 123 -16.54 8.59 12.91
CA GLU A 123 -17.71 9.43 12.63
C GLU A 123 -18.76 8.58 11.91
N VAL A 124 -20.04 8.77 12.24
CA VAL A 124 -21.14 8.15 11.48
C VAL A 124 -21.46 9.03 10.28
N ASP A 125 -21.55 8.42 9.10
CA ASP A 125 -21.89 9.07 7.82
C ASP A 125 -23.22 8.50 7.29
N PRO A 126 -24.38 9.07 7.68
CA PRO A 126 -25.67 8.45 7.44
C PRO A 126 -26.00 8.32 5.95
N GLY A 127 -26.32 7.10 5.51
CA GLY A 127 -26.80 6.84 4.15
C GLY A 127 -25.73 6.80 3.06
N ASP A 128 -24.43 6.85 3.42
CA ASP A 128 -23.33 6.74 2.44
C ASP A 128 -22.83 5.30 2.24
N GLY A 129 -23.49 4.30 2.85
CA GLY A 129 -23.18 2.88 2.66
C GLY A 129 -23.33 2.44 1.20
N SER A 130 -22.77 1.28 0.83
CA SER A 130 -23.06 0.77 -0.52
C SER A 130 -24.42 0.10 -0.56
N PHE A 131 -25.01 -0.05 -1.75
CA PHE A 131 -26.33 -0.63 -1.90
C PHE A 131 -26.50 -2.05 -1.28
N TYR A 132 -25.42 -2.81 -1.09
CA TYR A 132 -25.44 -4.18 -0.56
C TYR A 132 -24.88 -4.33 0.87
N GLY A 133 -24.43 -3.26 1.52
CA GLY A 133 -23.99 -3.35 2.91
C GLY A 133 -23.29 -2.09 3.43
N PRO A 134 -23.26 -1.92 4.77
CA PRO A 134 -22.56 -0.81 5.39
C PRO A 134 -21.03 -0.98 5.28
N LYS A 135 -20.30 0.12 5.43
CA LYS A 135 -18.84 0.14 5.24
C LYS A 135 -18.15 1.06 6.23
N ILE A 136 -16.88 0.76 6.48
CA ILE A 136 -15.90 1.62 7.12
C ILE A 136 -15.05 2.20 6.01
N ASP A 137 -15.07 3.52 5.87
CA ASP A 137 -14.16 4.25 4.99
C ASP A 137 -13.06 4.92 5.81
N ILE A 138 -11.83 4.74 5.37
CA ILE A 138 -10.64 5.23 6.08
C ILE A 138 -9.90 6.19 5.18
N ASP A 139 -9.91 7.45 5.61
CA ASP A 139 -9.26 8.54 4.94
C ASP A 139 -7.87 8.75 5.55
N VAL A 140 -6.88 8.95 4.67
CA VAL A 140 -5.51 9.31 5.03
C VAL A 140 -5.28 10.77 4.71
N ARG A 141 -4.56 11.46 5.59
CA ARG A 141 -4.16 12.84 5.39
C ARG A 141 -2.80 12.93 4.70
N ASP A 142 -2.73 13.68 3.60
CA ASP A 142 -1.46 13.95 2.93
C ASP A 142 -0.65 15.06 3.62
N ALA A 143 0.59 15.28 3.16
CA ALA A 143 1.53 16.23 3.77
C ALA A 143 1.09 17.71 3.70
N ILE A 144 0.09 18.05 2.88
CA ILE A 144 -0.49 19.40 2.82
C ILE A 144 -1.89 19.48 3.42
N GLY A 145 -2.32 18.40 4.08
CA GLY A 145 -3.51 18.35 4.91
C GLY A 145 -4.81 17.94 4.21
N ARG A 146 -4.76 17.43 2.97
CA ARG A 146 -5.95 16.92 2.26
C ARG A 146 -6.23 15.47 2.65
N TYR A 147 -7.51 15.10 2.63
CA TYR A 147 -7.96 13.74 2.90
C TYR A 147 -8.15 12.94 1.63
N TRP A 148 -7.66 11.70 1.65
CA TRP A 148 -7.81 10.72 0.59
C TRP A 148 -8.44 9.46 1.15
N GLN A 149 -9.65 9.12 0.69
CA GLN A 149 -10.24 7.81 0.97
C GLN A 149 -9.44 6.73 0.20
N LEU A 150 -8.75 5.90 0.96
CA LEU A 150 -7.87 4.85 0.42
C LEU A 150 -8.38 3.46 0.76
N CYS A 151 -8.74 3.23 2.02
CA CYS A 151 -9.18 1.93 2.50
C CYS A 151 -10.69 1.92 2.71
N THR A 152 -11.29 0.78 2.36
CA THR A 152 -12.69 0.48 2.65
C THR A 152 -12.78 -0.95 3.16
N VAL A 153 -13.51 -1.14 4.26
CA VAL A 153 -13.90 -2.45 4.81
C VAL A 153 -15.41 -2.51 4.84
N GLN A 154 -16.01 -3.52 4.24
CA GLN A 154 -17.46 -3.60 4.07
C GLN A 154 -17.97 -4.98 4.44
N VAL A 155 -19.08 -5.01 5.19
CA VAL A 155 -19.75 -6.24 5.58
C VAL A 155 -20.95 -6.47 4.65
N ASP A 156 -20.95 -7.61 3.97
CA ASP A 156 -21.94 -7.97 2.97
C ASP A 156 -22.59 -9.31 3.31
N PHE A 157 -23.90 -9.23 3.55
CA PHE A 157 -24.78 -10.38 3.75
C PHE A 157 -25.60 -10.71 2.49
N GLN A 158 -25.59 -9.84 1.48
CA GLN A 158 -26.47 -9.91 0.31
C GLN A 158 -25.88 -10.72 -0.83
N LEU A 159 -24.61 -10.53 -1.22
CA LEU A 159 -24.02 -11.34 -2.30
C LEU A 159 -24.02 -12.83 -1.97
N PRO A 160 -23.75 -13.26 -0.71
CA PRO A 160 -23.89 -14.68 -0.35
C PRO A 160 -25.28 -15.26 -0.64
N GLU A 161 -26.35 -14.48 -0.42
CA GLU A 161 -27.73 -14.87 -0.74
C GLU A 161 -27.99 -14.88 -2.25
N PHE A 162 -27.60 -13.81 -2.96
CA PHE A 162 -27.83 -13.70 -4.41
C PHE A 162 -27.12 -14.78 -5.22
N PHE A 163 -25.92 -15.19 -4.79
CA PHE A 163 -25.16 -16.24 -5.47
C PHE A 163 -25.44 -17.65 -4.95
N ASP A 164 -26.31 -17.78 -3.95
CA ASP A 164 -26.67 -19.05 -3.33
C ASP A 164 -25.43 -19.85 -2.87
N ILE A 165 -24.49 -19.18 -2.18
CA ILE A 165 -23.30 -19.85 -1.64
C ILE A 165 -23.51 -20.28 -0.19
N GLU A 166 -22.89 -21.38 0.20
CA GLU A 166 -23.17 -22.05 1.48
C GLU A 166 -21.96 -22.87 1.96
N TYR A 167 -21.84 -22.97 3.28
CA TYR A 167 -20.96 -23.94 3.96
C TYR A 167 -21.80 -24.90 4.80
N THR A 168 -21.21 -26.04 5.15
CA THR A 168 -21.81 -27.00 6.10
C THR A 168 -21.34 -26.67 7.51
N ASP A 169 -22.28 -26.41 8.41
CA ASP A 169 -22.04 -26.11 9.82
C ASP A 169 -21.68 -27.35 10.65
N GLU A 170 -21.51 -27.18 11.96
CA GLU A 170 -21.17 -28.26 12.89
C GLU A 170 -22.31 -29.28 13.09
N HIS A 171 -23.54 -28.91 12.74
CA HIS A 171 -24.74 -29.74 12.81
C HIS A 171 -25.10 -30.37 11.45
N GLY A 172 -24.24 -30.19 10.43
CA GLY A 172 -24.46 -30.71 9.09
C GLY A 172 -25.46 -29.91 8.26
N GLN A 173 -25.93 -28.76 8.75
CA GLN A 173 -26.85 -27.88 8.03
C GLN A 173 -26.09 -27.00 7.04
N ARG A 174 -26.78 -26.59 5.97
CA ARG A 174 -26.24 -25.64 5.01
C ARG A 174 -26.56 -24.22 5.46
N VAL A 175 -25.52 -23.41 5.62
CA VAL A 175 -25.62 -22.05 6.16
C VAL A 175 -24.90 -21.08 5.23
N ARG A 176 -25.43 -19.85 5.13
CA ARG A 176 -24.82 -18.76 4.37
C ARG A 176 -23.60 -18.20 5.10
N PRO A 177 -22.44 -18.06 4.44
CA PRO A 177 -21.33 -17.29 4.98
C PRO A 177 -21.65 -15.78 4.95
N VAL A 178 -20.92 -15.01 5.73
CA VAL A 178 -20.84 -13.54 5.58
C VAL A 178 -19.60 -13.23 4.75
N MET A 179 -19.69 -12.21 3.89
CA MET A 179 -18.57 -11.75 3.08
C MET A 179 -18.09 -10.39 3.61
N ILE A 180 -16.80 -10.27 3.90
CA ILE A 180 -16.16 -8.98 4.20
C ILE A 180 -15.31 -8.60 3.00
N HIS A 181 -15.64 -7.47 2.38
CA HIS A 181 -14.84 -6.87 1.32
C HIS A 181 -13.81 -5.95 1.94
N ARG A 182 -12.56 -6.04 1.50
CA ARG A 182 -11.56 -5.09 1.93
C ARG A 182 -10.54 -4.79 0.84
N ALA A 183 -10.20 -3.52 0.71
CA ALA A 183 -9.05 -3.03 -0.03
C ALA A 183 -8.30 -2.05 0.88
N LEU A 184 -7.02 -2.29 1.15
CA LEU A 184 -6.24 -1.55 2.14
C LEU A 184 -5.47 -0.42 1.48
N TYR A 185 -4.79 -0.70 0.37
CA TYR A 185 -4.26 0.34 -0.49
C TYR A 185 -5.37 1.05 -1.27
N GLY A 186 -6.46 0.32 -1.56
CA GLY A 186 -7.48 0.76 -2.49
C GLY A 186 -7.02 0.52 -3.92
N ALA A 187 -7.14 1.52 -4.79
CA ALA A 187 -6.51 1.46 -6.11
C ALA A 187 -5.00 1.73 -5.97
N ILE A 188 -4.15 0.84 -6.48
CA ILE A 188 -2.69 0.99 -6.46
C ILE A 188 -2.26 2.28 -7.14
N GLU A 189 -2.94 2.67 -8.22
CA GLU A 189 -2.71 3.94 -8.91
C GLU A 189 -2.96 5.12 -7.96
N ARG A 190 -4.12 5.16 -7.31
CA ARG A 190 -4.46 6.23 -6.36
C ARG A 190 -3.48 6.25 -5.20
N PHE A 191 -3.19 5.09 -4.61
CA PHE A 191 -2.24 4.97 -3.50
C PHE A 191 -0.88 5.52 -3.90
N THR A 192 -0.38 5.16 -5.08
CA THR A 192 0.88 5.70 -5.63
C THR A 192 0.80 7.23 -5.78
N GLY A 193 -0.30 7.76 -6.32
CA GLY A 193 -0.53 9.20 -6.43
C GLY A 193 -0.46 9.91 -5.07
N VAL A 194 -1.12 9.36 -4.05
CA VAL A 194 -1.09 9.88 -2.68
C VAL A 194 0.32 9.80 -2.09
N LEU A 195 1.06 8.72 -2.32
CA LEU A 195 2.44 8.59 -1.84
C LEU A 195 3.38 9.61 -2.50
N VAL A 196 3.22 9.88 -3.81
CA VAL A 196 3.99 10.94 -4.49
C VAL A 196 3.75 12.30 -3.79
N GLU A 197 2.50 12.62 -3.46
CA GLU A 197 2.17 13.88 -2.79
C GLU A 197 2.64 13.89 -1.32
N HIS A 198 2.43 12.79 -0.59
CA HIS A 198 2.81 12.63 0.80
C HIS A 198 4.32 12.81 1.01
N PHE A 199 5.15 12.20 0.16
CA PHE A 199 6.60 12.39 0.23
C PHE A 199 7.08 13.61 -0.57
N ALA A 200 6.17 14.37 -1.19
CA ALA A 200 6.49 15.40 -2.18
C ALA A 200 7.48 14.88 -3.26
N GLY A 201 7.41 13.60 -3.63
CA GLY A 201 8.33 12.92 -4.54
C GLY A 201 9.70 12.54 -3.94
N ALA A 202 9.98 12.90 -2.70
CA ALA A 202 11.18 12.50 -1.96
C ALA A 202 10.95 11.15 -1.25
N PHE A 203 10.77 10.08 -2.02
CA PHE A 203 10.49 8.75 -1.45
C PHE A 203 11.57 8.26 -0.49
N PRO A 204 11.22 7.50 0.57
CA PRO A 204 12.21 6.80 1.38
C PRO A 204 12.99 5.82 0.52
N THR A 205 14.21 5.46 0.92
CA THR A 205 15.13 4.68 0.07
C THR A 205 14.49 3.39 -0.44
N TRP A 206 13.81 2.63 0.41
CA TRP A 206 13.18 1.37 0.00
C TRP A 206 12.14 1.52 -1.13
N LEU A 207 11.53 2.70 -1.28
CA LEU A 207 10.51 2.99 -2.28
C LEU A 207 11.03 3.80 -3.48
N ALA A 208 12.20 4.46 -3.36
CA ALA A 208 12.75 5.30 -4.41
C ALA A 208 13.05 4.51 -5.71
N PRO A 209 12.65 4.98 -6.90
CA PRO A 209 12.90 4.27 -8.16
C PRO A 209 14.39 4.00 -8.41
N VAL A 210 15.22 5.02 -8.17
CA VAL A 210 16.68 4.94 -8.10
C VAL A 210 17.07 5.27 -6.66
N GLN A 211 17.78 4.36 -6.00
CA GLN A 211 18.15 4.48 -4.58
C GLN A 211 19.53 5.12 -4.42
N VAL A 212 20.46 4.76 -5.30
CA VAL A 212 21.86 5.22 -5.26
C VAL A 212 22.36 5.53 -6.66
N VAL A 213 23.05 6.66 -6.82
CA VAL A 213 23.75 7.01 -8.07
C VAL A 213 25.23 7.24 -7.77
N ALA A 214 26.12 6.56 -8.48
CA ALA A 214 27.55 6.84 -8.42
C ALA A 214 27.93 7.93 -9.43
N ILE A 215 28.63 8.97 -8.98
CA ILE A 215 29.06 10.12 -9.77
C ILE A 215 30.60 10.13 -9.78
N PRO A 216 31.24 9.70 -10.89
CA PRO A 216 32.68 9.78 -11.02
C PRO A 216 33.14 11.22 -11.28
N ILE A 217 34.25 11.63 -10.65
CA ILE A 217 34.82 12.98 -10.84
C ILE A 217 35.46 13.14 -12.24
N ALA A 218 35.84 12.03 -12.88
CA ALA A 218 36.46 11.98 -14.20
C ALA A 218 36.32 10.59 -14.81
N ASP A 219 36.47 10.46 -16.12
CA ASP A 219 36.26 9.21 -16.87
C ASP A 219 37.12 8.05 -16.36
N ARG A 220 38.33 8.34 -15.87
CA ARG A 220 39.22 7.33 -15.28
C ARG A 220 38.63 6.64 -14.04
N HIS A 221 37.67 7.27 -13.36
CA HIS A 221 36.99 6.70 -12.19
C HIS A 221 35.77 5.85 -12.55
N MET A 222 35.40 5.75 -13.83
CA MET A 222 34.23 4.97 -14.30
C MET A 222 34.31 3.50 -13.90
N ALA A 223 35.49 2.89 -13.98
CA ALA A 223 35.69 1.49 -13.61
C ALA A 223 35.38 1.26 -12.13
N TYR A 224 35.86 2.15 -11.26
CA TYR A 224 35.61 2.07 -9.83
C TYR A 224 34.14 2.38 -9.48
N ALA A 225 33.53 3.39 -10.12
CA ALA A 225 32.11 3.67 -9.98
C ALA A 225 31.25 2.44 -10.32
N SER A 226 31.58 1.76 -11.42
CA SER A 226 30.89 0.54 -11.88
C SER A 226 31.09 -0.62 -10.90
N GLU A 227 32.27 -0.76 -10.31
CA GLU A 227 32.54 -1.76 -9.27
C GLU A 227 31.68 -1.52 -8.01
N VAL A 228 31.61 -0.26 -7.55
CA VAL A 228 30.77 0.14 -6.40
C VAL A 228 29.30 -0.17 -6.68
N ILE A 229 28.78 0.22 -7.85
CA ILE A 229 27.40 -0.05 -8.23
C ILE A 229 27.14 -1.55 -8.36
N SER A 230 28.08 -2.34 -8.89
CA SER A 230 27.93 -3.80 -8.98
C SER A 230 27.76 -4.45 -7.61
N LYS A 231 28.49 -3.97 -6.59
CA LYS A 231 28.33 -4.44 -5.20
C LYS A 231 26.95 -4.09 -4.62
N LEU A 232 26.45 -2.90 -4.91
CA LEU A 232 25.11 -2.46 -4.49
C LEU A 232 24.00 -3.27 -5.17
N VAL A 233 24.09 -3.46 -6.49
CA VAL A 233 23.13 -4.26 -7.27
C VAL A 233 23.15 -5.72 -6.80
N ALA A 234 24.31 -6.29 -6.50
CA ALA A 234 24.43 -7.63 -5.93
C ALA A 234 23.75 -7.76 -4.55
N ALA A 235 23.62 -6.66 -3.80
CA ALA A 235 22.88 -6.60 -2.54
C ALA A 235 21.38 -6.28 -2.72
N GLY A 236 20.87 -6.19 -3.96
CA GLY A 236 19.47 -5.88 -4.26
C GLY A 236 19.13 -4.39 -4.24
N VAL A 237 20.13 -3.50 -4.19
CA VAL A 237 19.94 -2.05 -4.23
C VAL A 237 19.77 -1.60 -5.69
N ARG A 238 18.74 -0.81 -5.97
CA ARG A 238 18.51 -0.16 -7.28
C ARG A 238 19.49 1.00 -7.44
N ALA A 239 20.62 0.72 -8.05
CA ALA A 239 21.72 1.66 -8.17
C ALA A 239 22.23 1.77 -9.61
N GLU A 240 22.68 2.96 -10.01
CA GLU A 240 23.21 3.23 -11.35
C GLU A 240 24.45 4.15 -11.31
N VAL A 241 25.23 4.16 -12.39
CA VAL A 241 26.32 5.11 -12.58
C VAL A 241 25.80 6.27 -13.42
N ASP A 242 26.10 7.50 -13.01
CA ASP A 242 25.90 8.67 -13.85
C ASP A 242 27.10 8.83 -14.80
N ASP A 243 26.98 8.24 -15.99
CA ASP A 243 28.00 8.18 -17.03
C ASP A 243 27.91 9.32 -18.06
N SER A 244 27.08 10.35 -17.81
CA SER A 244 26.94 11.45 -18.78
C SER A 244 28.21 12.29 -18.90
N ASP A 245 28.39 13.00 -20.02
CA ASP A 245 29.52 13.92 -20.22
C ASP A 245 29.36 15.27 -19.47
N ASP A 246 28.39 15.35 -18.55
CA ASP A 246 28.10 16.57 -17.78
C ASP A 246 29.18 16.86 -16.72
N THR A 247 29.35 18.13 -16.38
CA THR A 247 30.18 18.50 -15.22
C THR A 247 29.66 17.85 -13.93
N MET A 248 30.55 17.53 -12.99
CA MET A 248 30.17 16.94 -11.69
C MET A 248 29.05 17.72 -10.99
N GLY A 249 29.12 19.06 -11.00
CA GLY A 249 28.10 19.91 -10.40
C GLY A 249 26.74 19.77 -11.09
N ALA A 250 26.71 19.62 -12.42
CA ALA A 250 25.50 19.36 -13.18
C ALA A 250 24.91 17.97 -12.87
N LYS A 251 25.76 16.93 -12.78
CA LYS A 251 25.35 15.58 -12.35
C LYS A 251 24.72 15.58 -10.96
N ILE A 252 25.39 16.21 -9.98
CA ILE A 252 24.87 16.34 -8.61
C ILE A 252 23.52 17.07 -8.62
N ARG A 253 23.43 18.20 -9.33
CA ARG A 253 22.18 18.97 -9.41
C ARG A 253 21.05 18.15 -10.02
N ARG A 254 21.31 17.42 -11.11
CA ARG A 254 20.31 16.56 -11.78
C ARG A 254 19.78 15.50 -10.82
N ASN A 255 20.67 14.73 -10.20
CA ASN A 255 20.27 13.65 -9.29
C ASN A 255 19.58 14.19 -8.02
N GLN A 256 19.99 15.35 -7.53
CA GLN A 256 19.29 16.01 -6.41
C GLN A 256 17.89 16.51 -6.81
N MET A 257 17.71 17.02 -8.03
CA MET A 257 16.39 17.37 -8.58
C MET A 257 15.50 16.15 -8.79
N GLN A 258 16.08 15.01 -9.14
CA GLN A 258 15.39 13.70 -9.20
C GLN A 258 15.16 13.08 -7.80
N LYS A 259 15.64 13.72 -6.73
CA LYS A 259 15.46 13.31 -5.33
C LYS A 259 16.01 11.92 -5.00
N VAL A 260 17.03 11.48 -5.74
CA VAL A 260 17.75 10.23 -5.47
C VAL A 260 18.26 10.25 -4.02
N PRO A 261 17.94 9.24 -3.19
CA PRO A 261 18.32 9.21 -1.78
C PRO A 261 19.81 9.45 -1.54
N TYR A 262 20.67 8.75 -2.30
CA TYR A 262 22.13 8.82 -2.14
C TYR A 262 22.85 9.05 -3.47
N MET A 263 23.75 10.03 -3.48
CA MET A 263 24.76 10.22 -4.53
C MET A 263 26.14 9.84 -3.96
N LEU A 264 26.85 8.93 -4.61
CA LEU A 264 28.20 8.50 -4.21
C LEU A 264 29.21 9.17 -5.13
N ILE A 265 29.98 10.12 -4.61
CA ILE A 265 31.05 10.77 -5.35
C ILE A 265 32.30 9.88 -5.28
N VAL A 266 32.91 9.61 -6.43
CA VAL A 266 34.13 8.78 -6.52
C VAL A 266 35.24 9.48 -7.31
N GLY A 267 36.39 9.67 -6.66
CA GLY A 267 37.62 10.20 -7.23
C GLY A 267 38.82 9.27 -7.05
N ASP A 268 40.01 9.82 -7.28
CA ASP A 268 41.27 9.10 -7.13
C ASP A 268 41.50 8.62 -5.69
N ALA A 269 41.14 9.46 -4.70
CA ALA A 269 41.26 9.14 -3.28
C ALA A 269 40.35 7.99 -2.87
N GLU A 270 39.07 8.06 -3.26
CA GLU A 270 38.07 7.02 -3.02
C GLU A 270 38.46 5.68 -3.69
N ALA A 271 38.89 5.73 -4.96
CA ALA A 271 39.30 4.53 -5.69
C ALA A 271 40.53 3.86 -5.07
N THR A 272 41.49 4.64 -4.59
CA THR A 272 42.70 4.12 -3.93
C THR A 272 42.39 3.53 -2.56
N ALA A 273 41.48 4.16 -1.80
CA ALA A 273 41.14 3.76 -0.44
C ALA A 273 40.04 2.69 -0.36
N GLY A 274 39.34 2.39 -1.46
CA GLY A 274 38.17 1.52 -1.44
C GLY A 274 36.98 2.13 -0.70
N THR A 275 36.86 3.46 -0.74
CA THR A 275 35.83 4.25 -0.05
C THR A 275 34.93 4.99 -1.04
N VAL A 276 33.90 5.67 -0.54
CA VAL A 276 33.02 6.59 -1.28
C VAL A 276 32.76 7.85 -0.45
N SER A 277 32.53 8.97 -1.14
CA SER A 277 32.01 10.19 -0.53
C SER A 277 30.48 10.22 -0.70
N ILE A 278 29.74 10.05 0.39
CA ILE A 278 28.29 9.98 0.39
C ILE A 278 27.71 11.38 0.46
N ARG A 279 26.83 11.70 -0.48
CA ARG A 279 25.99 12.89 -0.47
C ARG A 279 24.52 12.46 -0.50
N PRO A 280 23.83 12.43 0.65
CA PRO A 280 22.40 12.22 0.70
C PRO A 280 21.68 13.39 0.03
N ARG A 281 20.43 13.21 -0.41
CA ARG A 281 19.61 14.31 -0.96
C ARG A 281 19.36 15.46 0.01
N SER A 282 19.57 15.26 1.31
CA SER A 282 19.53 16.31 2.34
C SER A 282 20.72 17.28 2.22
N GLY A 283 21.80 16.86 1.56
CA GLY A 283 22.98 17.66 1.24
C GLY A 283 24.13 17.58 2.23
N LYS A 284 23.99 16.89 3.38
CA LYS A 284 25.05 16.72 4.37
C LYS A 284 26.01 15.61 3.95
N GLU A 285 27.17 16.00 3.46
CA GLU A 285 28.17 15.05 2.92
C GLU A 285 28.93 14.32 4.03
N ARG A 286 29.21 13.02 3.82
CA ARG A 286 30.09 12.20 4.64
C ARG A 286 31.14 11.55 3.74
N ARG A 287 32.42 11.83 4.02
CA ARG A 287 33.55 11.33 3.23
C ARG A 287 34.15 10.07 3.83
N ASP A 288 34.98 9.41 3.03
CA ASP A 288 35.83 8.30 3.45
C ASP A 288 35.06 7.10 4.04
N VAL A 289 33.85 6.85 3.53
CA VAL A 289 33.04 5.70 3.98
C VAL A 289 33.43 4.47 3.18
N ALA A 290 33.77 3.38 3.86
CA ALA A 290 34.09 2.13 3.19
C ALA A 290 32.89 1.64 2.36
N VAL A 291 33.13 1.18 1.13
CA VAL A 291 32.05 0.72 0.24
C VAL A 291 31.19 -0.34 0.92
N GLN A 292 31.82 -1.28 1.65
CA GLN A 292 31.11 -2.34 2.35
C GLN A 292 30.25 -1.83 3.53
N GLU A 293 30.70 -0.80 4.24
CA GLU A 293 29.93 -0.15 5.31
C GLU A 293 28.67 0.50 4.73
N PHE A 294 28.83 1.21 3.60
CA PHE A 294 27.71 1.83 2.91
C PHE A 294 26.69 0.78 2.43
N VAL A 295 27.16 -0.29 1.76
CA VAL A 295 26.30 -1.39 1.28
C VAL A 295 25.51 -2.01 2.43
N SER A 296 26.15 -2.31 3.56
CA SER A 296 25.46 -2.87 4.73
C SER A 296 24.39 -1.91 5.25
N THR A 297 24.76 -0.64 5.46
CA THR A 297 23.88 0.36 6.05
C THR A 297 22.64 0.62 5.19
N VAL A 298 22.82 0.79 3.87
CA VAL A 298 21.70 1.06 2.96
C VAL A 298 20.81 -0.18 2.81
N SER A 299 21.39 -1.38 2.82
CA SER A 299 20.61 -2.62 2.77
C SER A 299 19.76 -2.79 4.02
N ASP A 300 20.31 -2.50 5.21
CA ASP A 300 19.59 -2.53 6.47
C ASP A 300 18.47 -1.49 6.51
N GLU A 301 18.72 -0.28 6.02
CA GLU A 301 17.71 0.79 5.89
C GLU A 301 16.55 0.35 4.98
N ILE A 302 16.87 -0.26 3.83
CA ILE A 302 15.88 -0.76 2.87
C ILE A 302 15.07 -1.89 3.48
N ALA A 303 15.72 -2.88 4.10
CA ALA A 303 15.06 -4.02 4.72
C ALA A 303 14.15 -3.62 5.87
N ALA A 304 14.59 -2.65 6.70
CA ALA A 304 13.81 -2.10 7.79
C ALA A 304 12.74 -1.07 7.33
N LYS A 305 12.66 -0.78 6.02
CA LYS A 305 11.73 0.18 5.42
C LYS A 305 11.71 1.54 6.14
N ARG A 306 12.88 2.02 6.57
CA ARG A 306 12.98 3.29 7.32
C ARG A 306 12.52 4.45 6.44
N LEU A 307 11.83 5.40 7.05
CA LEU A 307 11.37 6.62 6.37
C LEU A 307 12.49 7.66 6.21
N GLU A 308 13.41 7.69 7.18
CA GLU A 308 14.57 8.58 7.19
C GLU A 308 15.81 7.92 6.60
N LEU A 309 16.66 8.74 6.00
CA LEU A 309 17.96 8.33 5.48
C LEU A 309 18.96 8.09 6.63
N SER A 310 19.79 7.05 6.54
CA SER A 310 20.77 6.68 7.57
C SER A 310 22.02 7.57 7.60
N TYR A 311 22.25 8.38 6.55
CA TYR A 311 23.39 9.29 6.42
C TYR A 311 22.96 10.76 6.35
#